data_AF-A0A0E4CTM8-F1
#
_entry.id   AF-A0A0E4CTM8-F1
#
_cell.length_a   1.000
_cell.length_b   1.000
_cell.length_c   1.000
_cell.angle_alpha   90.00
_cell.angle_beta   90.00
_cell.angle_gamma   90.00
#
_symmetry.space_group_name_H-M   'P 1'
#
loop_
_entity.id
_entity.type
_entity.pdbx_description
1 polymer ?
#
loop_
_entity_poly.entity_id
_entity_poly.type
_entity_poly.pdbx_seq_one_letter_code
_entity_poly.pdbx_strand_id
1 'polypeptide(L)'
;MKKNIFFAVSIYTLLLSCLAFGKSALADTGLYRLYHPGLQIHLYTKDSNEYKVLANRGWKQEGVAFYAEQPSTASSIPAEVVGTWSGTSPLAPEVSVTITADGQMKTYNHFVFGGVDGVDTKTNYTATITELKTIASNTYFIIGNTGDIAALLPGVTNMGGMFVIQPSFKIENGQYMPIAATGPTIEQVDYQNYHDFGFSLTKQ
;
A
#
# COMPACT_ATOMS: atom_id res chain seq x y z
N MET A 1 -17.34 -66.59 35.78
CA MET A 1 -18.06 -66.50 34.49
C MET A 1 -18.06 -65.03 34.05
N LYS A 2 -17.54 -64.73 32.84
CA LYS A 2 -17.89 -63.65 31.88
C LYS A 2 -18.45 -62.31 32.48
N LYS A 3 -18.04 -61.09 32.13
CA LYS A 3 -17.43 -60.50 30.92
C LYS A 3 -17.42 -58.96 31.09
N ASN A 4 -16.58 -58.28 30.29
CA ASN A 4 -16.65 -56.88 29.80
C ASN A 4 -15.89 -55.80 30.62
N ILE A 5 -14.75 -55.23 30.21
CA ILE A 5 -14.28 -54.63 28.93
C ILE A 5 -14.82 -53.21 28.67
N PHE A 6 -13.85 -52.28 28.57
CA PHE A 6 -13.83 -50.90 28.05
C PHE A 6 -14.56 -49.79 28.83
N PHE A 7 -13.79 -48.93 29.50
CA PHE A 7 -13.89 -47.47 29.38
C PHE A 7 -12.49 -46.87 29.59
N ALA A 8 -11.69 -46.90 28.53
CA ALA A 8 -10.61 -45.94 28.34
C ALA A 8 -11.16 -44.80 27.48
N VAL A 9 -10.53 -43.63 27.58
CA VAL A 9 -10.77 -42.38 26.83
C VAL A 9 -11.59 -41.35 27.62
N SER A 10 -10.89 -40.57 28.43
CA SER A 10 -11.12 -39.13 28.53
C SER A 10 -9.89 -38.53 29.21
N ILE A 11 -9.48 -37.32 28.83
CA ILE A 11 -8.17 -36.68 29.13
C ILE A 11 -7.12 -36.97 28.04
N TYR A 12 -7.37 -36.55 26.80
CA TYR A 12 -6.33 -35.96 25.92
C TYR A 12 -6.95 -35.25 24.71
N THR A 13 -7.92 -34.35 24.92
CA THR A 13 -8.39 -33.44 23.85
C THR A 13 -8.80 -32.10 24.43
N LEU A 14 -7.87 -31.39 25.07
CA LEU A 14 -7.99 -29.95 25.31
C LEU A 14 -6.77 -29.21 24.78
N LEU A 15 -6.44 -29.50 23.52
CA LEU A 15 -5.43 -28.78 22.74
C LEU A 15 -5.88 -28.80 21.28
N LEU A 16 -7.07 -28.24 21.03
CA LEU A 16 -7.45 -27.82 19.70
C LEU A 16 -8.50 -26.71 19.78
N SER A 17 -8.25 -25.67 18.98
CA SER A 17 -9.13 -24.54 18.64
C SER A 17 -9.44 -23.50 19.73
N CYS A 18 -8.55 -22.51 19.86
CA CYS A 18 -8.99 -21.12 19.78
C CYS A 18 -8.10 -20.36 18.77
N LEU A 19 -8.19 -20.78 17.51
CA LEU A 19 -7.91 -19.92 16.36
C LEU A 19 -9.29 -19.62 15.74
N ALA A 20 -10.12 -18.90 16.48
CA ALA A 20 -11.29 -18.29 15.90
C ALA A 20 -10.83 -17.00 15.23
N PHE A 21 -10.47 -17.15 13.95
CA PHE A 21 -10.48 -16.14 12.91
C PHE A 21 -10.99 -14.77 13.37
N GLY A 22 -10.06 -13.83 13.58
CA GLY A 22 -10.39 -12.44 13.31
C GLY A 22 -10.73 -12.34 11.82
N LYS A 23 -11.99 -12.57 11.46
CA LYS A 23 -12.52 -12.04 10.21
C LYS A 23 -12.40 -10.53 10.37
N SER A 24 -11.37 -9.94 9.78
CA SER A 24 -11.46 -8.53 9.41
C SER A 24 -12.73 -8.43 8.56
N ALA A 25 -13.79 -7.91 9.16
CA ALA A 25 -14.96 -7.51 8.39
C ALA A 25 -14.43 -6.49 7.41
N LEU A 26 -14.40 -6.83 6.12
CA LEU A 26 -14.29 -5.84 5.07
C LEU A 26 -15.33 -4.79 5.42
N ALA A 27 -14.89 -3.58 5.79
CA ALA A 27 -15.79 -2.48 6.03
C ALA A 27 -16.61 -2.35 4.75
N ASP A 28 -17.89 -2.69 4.83
CA ASP A 28 -18.82 -2.55 3.73
C ASP A 28 -18.98 -1.05 3.50
N THR A 29 -18.20 -0.50 2.57
CA THR A 29 -18.20 0.94 2.28
C THR A 29 -19.31 1.34 1.33
N GLY A 30 -20.18 0.41 0.94
CA GLY A 30 -21.36 0.70 0.15
C GLY A 30 -22.40 1.48 0.96
N LEU A 31 -22.78 2.66 0.47
CA LEU A 31 -24.03 3.31 0.85
C LEU A 31 -25.14 2.77 -0.05
N TYR A 32 -26.00 1.93 0.51
CA TYR A 32 -27.14 1.34 -0.17
C TYR A 32 -28.27 2.34 -0.36
N ARG A 33 -29.00 2.24 -1.46
CA ARG A 33 -30.21 3.01 -1.73
C ARG A 33 -31.42 2.10 -1.87
N LEU A 34 -32.52 2.50 -1.24
CA LEU A 34 -33.83 1.88 -1.41
C LEU A 34 -34.86 2.92 -1.83
N TYR A 35 -35.84 2.49 -2.62
CA TYR A 35 -36.96 3.32 -3.06
C TYR A 35 -38.30 2.78 -2.52
N HIS A 36 -39.14 3.65 -1.96
CA HIS A 36 -40.49 3.28 -1.52
C HIS A 36 -41.55 3.81 -2.50
N PRO A 37 -42.23 2.95 -3.29
CA PRO A 37 -43.15 3.39 -4.34
C PRO A 37 -44.40 4.11 -3.80
N GLY A 38 -44.91 3.70 -2.63
CA GLY A 38 -46.11 4.32 -2.04
C GLY A 38 -45.87 5.68 -1.38
N LEU A 39 -44.62 6.00 -1.07
CA LEU A 39 -44.23 7.27 -0.43
C LEU A 39 -43.43 8.15 -1.40
N GLN A 40 -42.97 7.60 -2.52
CA GLN A 40 -42.14 8.24 -3.52
C GLN A 40 -40.84 8.84 -2.96
N ILE A 41 -40.23 8.18 -1.96
CA ILE A 41 -38.98 8.60 -1.32
C ILE A 41 -37.85 7.59 -1.51
N HIS A 42 -36.62 8.07 -1.37
CA HIS A 42 -35.42 7.26 -1.30
C HIS A 42 -34.88 7.25 0.14
N LEU A 43 -34.36 6.10 0.57
CA LEU A 43 -33.63 5.93 1.82
C LEU A 43 -32.20 5.47 1.51
N TYR A 44 -31.24 6.04 2.21
CA TYR A 44 -29.82 5.70 2.10
C TYR A 44 -29.33 5.10 3.41
N THR A 45 -28.70 3.93 3.35
CA THR A 45 -28.21 3.24 4.55
C THR A 45 -26.85 2.59 4.31
N LYS A 46 -26.01 2.60 5.34
CA LYS A 46 -24.76 1.82 5.40
C LYS A 46 -24.97 0.47 6.08
N ASP A 47 -26.13 0.26 6.70
CA ASP A 47 -26.44 -0.99 7.39
C ASP A 47 -27.00 -2.01 6.39
N SER A 48 -26.19 -3.02 6.08
CA SER A 48 -26.60 -4.13 5.22
C SER A 48 -27.79 -4.92 5.79
N ASN A 49 -28.00 -4.91 7.11
CA ASN A 49 -29.15 -5.54 7.74
C ASN A 49 -30.43 -4.70 7.51
N GLU A 50 -30.38 -3.38 7.71
CA GLU A 50 -31.48 -2.48 7.34
C GLU A 50 -31.86 -2.63 5.86
N TYR A 51 -30.87 -2.65 4.97
CA TYR A 51 -31.08 -2.86 3.54
C TYR A 51 -31.81 -4.18 3.22
N LYS A 52 -31.45 -5.30 3.89
CA LYS A 52 -32.08 -6.61 3.70
C LYS A 52 -33.48 -6.71 4.31
N VAL A 53 -33.68 -6.13 5.48
CA VAL A 53 -34.97 -6.18 6.19
C VAL A 53 -36.02 -5.35 5.44
N LEU A 54 -35.64 -4.17 4.95
CA LEU A 54 -36.57 -3.27 4.25
C LEU A 54 -37.04 -3.83 2.91
N ALA A 55 -36.23 -4.67 2.24
CA ALA A 55 -36.61 -5.39 1.02
C ALA A 55 -37.93 -6.19 1.18
N ASN A 56 -38.16 -6.73 2.37
CA ASN A 56 -39.35 -7.50 2.70
C ASN A 56 -40.50 -6.64 3.26
N ARG A 57 -40.32 -5.31 3.32
CA ARG A 57 -41.26 -4.36 3.95
C ARG A 57 -41.68 -3.23 3.00
N GLY A 58 -41.82 -3.55 1.72
CA GLY A 58 -42.35 -2.63 0.71
C GLY A 58 -41.32 -1.68 0.10
N TRP A 59 -40.04 -1.80 0.45
CA TRP A 59 -38.96 -1.05 -0.19
C TRP A 59 -38.36 -1.84 -1.35
N LYS A 60 -38.10 -1.15 -2.46
CA LYS A 60 -37.35 -1.68 -3.60
C LYS A 60 -35.86 -1.43 -3.38
N GLN A 61 -35.10 -2.50 -3.31
CA GLN A 61 -33.64 -2.48 -3.26
C GLN A 61 -33.08 -2.00 -4.60
N GLU A 62 -32.34 -0.90 -4.61
CA GLU A 62 -31.74 -0.33 -5.83
C GLU A 62 -30.22 -0.57 -5.93
N GLY A 63 -29.63 -1.20 -4.91
CA GLY A 63 -28.19 -1.49 -4.86
C GLY A 63 -27.38 -0.42 -4.15
N VAL A 64 -26.07 -0.46 -4.38
CA VAL A 64 -25.12 0.54 -3.88
C VAL A 64 -25.30 1.81 -4.71
N ALA A 65 -25.68 2.92 -4.07
CA ALA A 65 -25.76 4.21 -4.75
C ALA A 65 -24.41 4.94 -4.78
N PHE A 66 -23.62 4.78 -3.73
CA PHE A 66 -22.30 5.40 -3.60
C PHE A 66 -21.37 4.48 -2.80
N TYR A 67 -20.10 4.45 -3.15
CA TYR A 67 -19.06 3.94 -2.25
C TYR A 67 -18.57 5.13 -1.42
N ALA A 68 -18.59 5.01 -0.09
CA ALA A 68 -17.86 5.95 0.74
C ALA A 68 -16.37 5.81 0.41
N GLU A 69 -15.69 6.93 0.17
CA GLU A 69 -14.24 6.94 0.24
C GLU A 69 -13.86 6.38 1.62
N GLN A 70 -12.94 5.41 1.63
CA GLN A 70 -12.38 4.93 2.88
C GLN A 70 -11.92 6.16 3.66
N PRO A 71 -12.30 6.36 4.93
CA PRO A 71 -11.61 7.35 5.74
C PRO A 71 -10.13 7.00 5.61
N SER A 72 -9.33 7.93 5.10
CA SER A 72 -7.89 7.80 5.05
C SER A 72 -7.39 7.77 6.49
N THR A 73 -7.48 6.61 7.13
CA THR A 73 -6.56 6.26 8.19
C THR A 73 -5.19 6.46 7.55
N ALA A 74 -4.45 7.47 8.00
CA ALA A 74 -3.12 7.84 7.48
C ALA A 74 -2.44 6.58 6.95
N SER A 75 -2.18 6.52 5.64
CA SER A 75 -1.68 5.31 4.96
C SER A 75 -0.40 4.92 5.69
N SER A 76 -0.52 3.97 6.63
CA SER A 76 0.53 3.72 7.60
C SER A 76 1.64 3.02 6.85
N ILE A 77 2.86 3.56 6.94
CA ILE A 77 4.00 2.97 6.24
C ILE A 77 4.14 1.50 6.68
N PRO A 78 4.12 0.54 5.74
CA PRO A 78 4.27 -0.87 6.10
C PRO A 78 5.59 -1.10 6.82
N ALA A 79 5.57 -1.93 7.87
CA ALA A 79 6.74 -2.15 8.72
C ALA A 79 7.98 -2.66 7.95
N GLU A 80 7.77 -3.37 6.83
CA GLU A 80 8.85 -3.83 5.96
C GLU A 80 9.59 -2.69 5.27
N VAL A 81 8.90 -1.59 4.95
CA VAL A 81 9.44 -0.39 4.30
C VAL A 81 10.30 0.42 5.26
N VAL A 82 9.91 0.46 6.53
CA VAL A 82 10.59 1.23 7.58
C VAL A 82 12.01 0.70 7.80
N GLY A 83 12.97 1.61 7.82
CA GLY A 83 14.39 1.32 8.05
C GLY A 83 15.31 2.14 7.17
N THR A 84 16.61 1.83 7.26
CA THR A 84 17.65 2.40 6.40
C THR A 84 18.07 1.36 5.38
N TRP A 85 18.14 1.79 4.12
CA TRP A 85 18.56 0.99 2.98
C TRP A 85 19.75 1.68 2.33
N SER A 86 20.78 0.93 1.97
CA SER A 86 21.93 1.50 1.26
C SER A 86 22.53 0.55 0.24
N GLY A 87 23.29 1.11 -0.69
CA GLY A 87 23.87 0.37 -1.80
C GLY A 87 24.40 1.33 -2.86
N THR A 88 24.37 0.86 -4.09
CA THR A 88 24.93 1.58 -5.24
C THR A 88 23.92 1.58 -6.39
N SER A 89 23.94 2.64 -7.20
CA SER A 89 23.31 2.66 -8.52
C SER A 89 24.38 2.81 -9.61
N PRO A 90 24.02 2.63 -10.90
CA PRO A 90 24.99 2.80 -12.01
C PRO A 90 25.73 4.14 -12.04
N LEU A 91 25.11 5.20 -11.49
CA LEU A 91 25.65 6.56 -11.47
C LEU A 91 25.95 7.07 -10.06
N ALA A 92 25.72 6.25 -9.04
CA ALA A 92 25.92 6.64 -7.64
C ALA A 92 26.60 5.52 -6.84
N PRO A 93 27.92 5.61 -6.58
CA PRO A 93 28.64 4.62 -5.79
C PRO A 93 28.22 4.57 -4.32
N GLU A 94 27.47 5.56 -3.83
CA GLU A 94 26.92 5.56 -2.48
C GLU A 94 25.50 6.14 -2.51
N VAL A 95 24.53 5.31 -2.15
CA VAL A 95 23.12 5.69 -2.03
C VAL A 95 22.63 5.20 -0.67
N SER A 96 21.91 6.03 0.06
CA SER A 96 21.12 5.58 1.19
C SER A 96 19.76 6.24 1.26
N VAL A 97 18.78 5.52 1.78
CA VAL A 97 17.44 6.03 2.05
C VAL A 97 16.98 5.52 3.41
N THR A 98 16.50 6.41 4.25
CA THR A 98 15.87 6.08 5.53
C THR A 98 14.39 6.44 5.43
N ILE A 99 13.52 5.49 5.74
CA ILE A 99 12.06 5.68 5.81
C ILE A 99 11.62 5.37 7.23
N THR A 100 10.91 6.30 7.86
CA THR A 100 10.34 6.15 9.20
C THR A 100 8.88 5.71 9.15
N ALA A 101 8.34 5.23 10.28
CA ALA A 101 6.95 4.75 10.35
C ALA A 101 5.89 5.84 10.09
N ASP A 102 6.24 7.11 10.33
CA ASP A 102 5.43 8.30 10.04
C ASP A 102 5.64 8.84 8.61
N GLY A 103 6.39 8.14 7.77
CA GLY A 103 6.55 8.48 6.35
C GLY A 103 7.67 9.46 6.05
N GLN A 104 8.44 9.92 7.04
CA GLN A 104 9.61 10.74 6.74
C GLN A 104 10.64 9.92 5.96
N MET A 105 11.07 10.48 4.85
CA MET A 105 12.02 9.88 3.93
C MET A 105 13.23 10.81 3.83
N LYS A 106 14.41 10.29 4.15
CA LYS A 106 15.69 10.98 3.95
C LYS A 106 16.55 10.18 3.02
N THR A 107 16.95 10.80 1.92
CA THR A 107 17.75 10.17 0.87
C THR A 107 19.09 10.88 0.75
N TYR A 108 20.16 10.12 0.69
CA TYR A 108 21.50 10.58 0.38
C TYR A 108 21.95 9.95 -0.95
N ASN A 109 22.51 10.78 -1.82
CA ASN A 109 23.11 10.35 -3.07
C ASN A 109 24.53 10.90 -3.18
N HIS A 110 25.48 10.05 -3.54
CA HIS A 110 26.78 10.44 -4.07
C HIS A 110 26.78 10.15 -5.56
N PHE A 111 26.50 11.15 -6.38
CA PHE A 111 26.46 11.02 -7.82
C PHE A 111 27.84 11.29 -8.42
N VAL A 112 28.29 10.38 -9.30
CA VAL A 112 29.60 10.46 -9.97
C VAL A 112 29.44 10.22 -11.48
N PHE A 113 29.70 11.24 -12.30
CA PHE A 113 29.66 11.11 -13.78
C PHE A 113 30.67 12.01 -14.52
N GLY A 114 31.34 11.45 -15.54
CA GLY A 114 32.16 12.19 -16.52
C GLY A 114 33.62 12.42 -16.12
N GLY A 115 34.50 12.62 -17.13
CA GLY A 115 35.97 12.75 -17.02
C GLY A 115 36.46 14.10 -16.46
N VAL A 116 37.42 14.76 -17.11
CA VAL A 116 37.93 16.07 -16.62
C VAL A 116 36.76 17.05 -16.55
N ASP A 117 36.51 17.61 -15.36
CA ASP A 117 35.30 18.38 -14.95
C ASP A 117 34.03 17.56 -14.62
N GLY A 118 34.19 16.27 -14.33
CA GLY A 118 33.12 15.37 -13.89
C GLY A 118 32.35 15.87 -12.67
N VAL A 119 31.09 15.48 -12.57
CA VAL A 119 30.25 15.78 -11.41
C VAL A 119 30.54 14.73 -10.35
N ASP A 120 31.07 15.17 -9.22
CA ASP A 120 31.11 14.44 -7.95
C ASP A 120 30.28 15.25 -6.96
N THR A 121 29.06 14.80 -6.69
CA THR A 121 28.11 15.56 -5.87
C THR A 121 27.50 14.69 -4.81
N LYS A 122 27.54 15.17 -3.57
CA LYS A 122 26.93 14.54 -2.40
C LYS A 122 25.74 15.37 -1.95
N THR A 123 24.54 14.85 -2.09
CA THR A 123 23.30 15.56 -1.77
C THR A 123 22.45 14.77 -0.80
N ASN A 124 21.74 15.50 0.07
CA ASN A 124 20.70 14.97 0.94
C ASN A 124 19.36 15.61 0.54
N TYR A 125 18.34 14.79 0.42
CA TYR A 125 16.97 15.22 0.14
C TYR A 125 16.04 14.67 1.22
N THR A 126 14.98 15.41 1.51
CA THR A 126 13.96 15.00 2.49
C THR A 126 12.57 15.20 1.94
N ALA A 127 11.72 14.20 2.13
CA ALA A 127 10.31 14.25 1.84
C ALA A 127 9.52 13.56 2.95
N THR A 128 8.19 13.71 2.93
CA THR A 128 7.29 12.88 3.72
C THR A 128 6.32 12.18 2.78
N ILE A 129 6.28 10.86 2.83
CA ILE A 129 5.27 10.05 2.17
C ILE A 129 3.98 10.21 2.98
N THR A 130 2.94 10.76 2.35
CA THR A 130 1.63 10.95 3.00
C THR A 130 0.64 9.88 2.55
N GLU A 131 0.87 9.26 1.40
CA GLU A 131 -0.01 8.21 0.88
C GLU A 131 0.75 7.20 0.01
N LEU A 132 0.59 5.91 0.34
CA LEU A 132 1.01 4.78 -0.48
C LEU A 132 -0.19 4.07 -1.08
N LYS A 133 -0.10 3.76 -2.38
CA LYS A 133 -0.96 2.81 -3.08
C LYS A 133 -0.22 1.50 -3.25
N THR A 134 -0.75 0.44 -2.68
CA THR A 134 -0.20 -0.92 -2.81
C THR A 134 -0.85 -1.60 -4.02
N ILE A 135 -0.05 -2.01 -5.01
CA ILE A 135 -0.57 -2.71 -6.21
C ILE A 135 -0.31 -4.22 -6.18
N ALA A 136 0.68 -4.65 -5.41
CA ALA A 136 1.04 -6.03 -5.11
C ALA A 136 1.63 -6.08 -3.70
N SER A 137 1.75 -7.26 -3.10
CA SER A 137 2.16 -7.43 -1.69
C SER A 137 3.45 -6.73 -1.29
N ASN A 138 4.33 -6.40 -2.25
CA ASN A 138 5.61 -5.77 -2.03
C ASN A 138 5.87 -4.55 -2.92
N THR A 139 4.87 -4.04 -3.64
CA THR A 139 5.02 -2.97 -4.62
C THR A 139 4.18 -1.76 -4.21
N TYR A 140 4.86 -0.64 -3.97
CA TYR A 140 4.31 0.55 -3.35
C TYR A 140 4.49 1.77 -4.23
N PHE A 141 3.38 2.41 -4.55
CA PHE A 141 3.35 3.68 -5.28
C PHE A 141 3.15 4.83 -4.31
N ILE A 142 4.06 5.80 -4.34
CA ILE A 142 3.94 7.03 -3.54
C ILE A 142 2.98 7.93 -4.28
N ILE A 143 1.69 7.96 -3.90
CA ILE A 143 0.65 8.77 -4.57
C ILE A 143 0.36 10.08 -3.85
N GLY A 144 0.95 10.28 -2.67
CA GLY A 144 0.92 11.55 -1.95
C GLY A 144 2.24 11.77 -1.21
N ASN A 145 2.78 12.98 -1.30
CA ASN A 145 3.99 13.38 -0.60
C ASN A 145 4.06 14.89 -0.35
N THR A 146 4.91 15.29 0.58
CA THR A 146 5.37 16.68 0.76
C THR A 146 6.90 16.73 0.77
N GLY A 147 7.49 17.91 0.58
CA GLY A 147 8.95 18.09 0.54
C GLY A 147 9.55 17.84 -0.84
N ASP A 148 10.82 17.43 -0.86
CA ASP A 148 11.61 17.31 -2.10
C ASP A 148 11.36 15.99 -2.82
N ILE A 149 10.81 16.07 -4.03
CA ILE A 149 10.53 14.89 -4.88
C ILE A 149 11.79 14.08 -5.22
N ALA A 150 12.98 14.69 -5.21
CA ALA A 150 14.25 13.98 -5.42
C ALA A 150 14.57 12.98 -4.30
N ALA A 151 13.94 13.12 -3.13
CA ALA A 151 14.05 12.13 -2.06
C ALA A 151 13.37 10.80 -2.41
N LEU A 152 12.38 10.81 -3.31
CA LEU A 152 11.49 9.67 -3.55
C LEU A 152 12.06 8.63 -4.54
N LEU A 153 13.12 8.98 -5.28
CA LEU A 153 13.82 8.09 -6.20
C LEU A 153 15.33 8.07 -5.88
N PRO A 154 15.74 7.37 -4.80
CA PRO A 154 17.14 7.30 -4.39
C PRO A 154 18.00 6.64 -5.46
N GLY A 155 19.19 7.20 -5.73
CA GLY A 155 20.15 6.69 -6.69
C GLY A 155 19.80 6.94 -8.17
N VAL A 156 18.68 7.62 -8.45
CA VAL A 156 18.21 7.91 -9.81
C VAL A 156 18.37 9.39 -10.11
N THR A 157 18.86 9.73 -11.30
CA THR A 157 19.01 11.11 -11.78
C THR A 157 18.81 11.17 -13.30
N ASN A 158 18.90 12.37 -13.89
CA ASN A 158 18.83 12.63 -15.33
C ASN A 158 17.57 12.08 -16.01
N MET A 159 16.46 11.96 -15.27
CA MET A 159 15.23 11.38 -15.82
C MET A 159 14.60 12.26 -16.92
N GLY A 160 14.81 13.58 -16.87
CA GLY A 160 14.34 14.52 -17.89
C GLY A 160 12.85 14.38 -18.27
N GLY A 161 12.44 15.06 -19.34
CA GLY A 161 11.17 14.74 -20.03
C GLY A 161 9.97 15.63 -19.70
N MET A 162 8.92 15.45 -20.52
CA MET A 162 7.64 16.15 -20.48
C MET A 162 6.54 15.35 -19.76
N PHE A 163 6.86 14.16 -19.25
CA PHE A 163 5.91 13.21 -18.68
C PHE A 163 5.83 13.34 -17.16
N VAL A 164 4.69 12.91 -16.61
CA VAL A 164 4.59 12.65 -15.17
C VAL A 164 5.36 11.37 -14.87
N ILE A 165 6.27 11.49 -13.91
CA ILE A 165 6.95 10.37 -13.28
C ILE A 165 6.31 10.18 -11.91
N GLN A 166 5.91 8.95 -11.60
CA GLN A 166 5.42 8.59 -10.27
C GLN A 166 6.51 7.79 -9.55
N PRO A 167 7.28 8.43 -8.63
CA PRO A 167 8.23 7.75 -7.75
C PRO A 167 7.58 6.61 -6.99
N SER A 168 8.23 5.45 -6.94
CA SER A 168 7.70 4.23 -6.33
C SER A 168 8.83 3.27 -5.97
N PHE A 169 8.50 2.21 -5.26
CA PHE A 169 9.51 1.20 -4.89
C PHE A 169 8.89 -0.17 -4.67
N LYS A 170 9.75 -1.19 -4.76
CA LYS A 170 9.46 -2.55 -4.28
C LYS A 170 10.33 -2.88 -3.06
N ILE A 171 9.77 -3.67 -2.14
CA ILE A 171 10.53 -4.27 -1.03
C ILE A 171 10.53 -5.79 -1.19
N GLU A 172 11.64 -6.38 -1.61
CA GLU A 172 11.69 -7.83 -1.84
C GLU A 172 12.91 -8.42 -1.17
N ASN A 173 12.73 -9.40 -0.26
CA ASN A 173 13.83 -10.10 0.42
C ASN A 173 14.85 -9.16 1.10
N GLY A 174 14.38 -8.10 1.75
CA GLY A 174 15.28 -7.11 2.38
C GLY A 174 16.07 -6.30 1.35
N GLN A 175 15.49 -6.07 0.18
CA GLN A 175 15.99 -5.17 -0.86
C GLN A 175 14.96 -4.08 -1.17
N TYR A 176 15.38 -2.83 -1.18
CA TYR A 176 14.63 -1.70 -1.71
C TYR A 176 15.00 -1.52 -3.18
N MET A 177 14.02 -1.63 -4.08
CA MET A 177 14.20 -1.46 -5.52
C MET A 177 13.43 -0.21 -5.96
N PRO A 178 14.11 0.86 -6.38
CA PRO A 178 13.44 2.02 -6.96
C PRO A 178 12.72 1.60 -8.24
N ILE A 179 11.49 2.05 -8.41
CA ILE A 179 10.71 1.89 -9.65
C ILE A 179 9.97 3.20 -9.94
N ALA A 180 9.47 3.38 -11.15
CA ALA A 180 8.58 4.50 -11.46
C ALA A 180 7.56 4.12 -12.53
N ALA A 181 6.31 4.54 -12.37
CA ALA A 181 5.39 4.58 -13.50
C ALA A 181 5.46 5.93 -14.20
N THR A 182 5.08 5.95 -15.46
CA THR A 182 5.04 7.17 -16.27
C THR A 182 3.67 7.35 -16.88
N GLY A 183 3.25 8.61 -17.04
CA GLY A 183 2.02 8.96 -17.74
C GLY A 183 2.13 10.34 -18.39
N PRO A 184 1.30 10.63 -19.40
CA PRO A 184 1.20 11.98 -19.97
C PRO A 184 0.62 12.99 -18.96
N THR A 185 -0.28 12.56 -18.07
CA THR A 185 -0.78 13.32 -16.91
C THR A 185 -0.85 12.42 -15.68
N ILE A 186 -1.10 13.00 -14.50
CA ILE A 186 -1.18 12.27 -13.23
C ILE A 186 -2.35 11.27 -13.20
N GLU A 187 -3.47 11.62 -13.85
CA GLU A 187 -4.64 10.75 -13.98
C GLU A 187 -4.41 9.60 -14.96
N GLN A 188 -3.41 9.74 -15.84
CA GLN A 188 -3.08 8.79 -16.91
C GLN A 188 -1.81 7.98 -16.60
N VAL A 189 -1.38 7.94 -15.34
CA VAL A 189 -0.30 7.05 -14.89
C VAL A 189 -0.78 5.60 -14.92
N ASP A 190 -0.09 4.76 -15.70
CA ASP A 190 -0.33 3.33 -15.73
C ASP A 190 0.43 2.62 -14.61
N TYR A 191 -0.28 2.36 -13.51
CA TYR A 191 0.27 1.67 -12.33
C TYR A 191 0.62 0.20 -12.59
N GLN A 192 0.15 -0.41 -13.68
CA GLN A 192 0.46 -1.82 -14.01
C GLN A 192 1.72 -1.93 -14.87
N ASN A 193 2.14 -0.85 -15.52
CA ASN A 193 3.30 -0.81 -16.41
C ASN A 193 4.33 0.21 -15.91
N TYR A 194 5.13 -0.22 -14.94
CA TYR A 194 6.19 0.58 -14.35
C TYR A 194 7.58 0.15 -14.82
N HIS A 195 8.52 1.08 -14.76
CA HIS A 195 9.92 0.89 -15.05
C HIS A 195 10.70 0.57 -13.77
N ASP A 196 11.53 -0.47 -13.84
CA ASP A 196 12.52 -0.81 -12.82
C ASP A 196 13.88 -0.23 -13.21
N PHE A 197 14.57 0.43 -12.28
CA PHE A 197 15.87 1.05 -12.55
C PHE A 197 17.05 0.06 -12.52
N GLY A 198 16.81 -1.21 -12.21
CA GLY A 198 17.78 -2.30 -12.36
C GLY A 198 18.83 -2.37 -11.25
N PHE A 199 18.58 -1.77 -10.09
CA PHE A 199 19.43 -1.88 -8.91
C PHE A 199 18.60 -1.97 -7.63
N SER A 200 19.24 -2.38 -6.55
CA SER A 200 18.62 -2.46 -5.23
C SER A 200 19.54 -1.94 -4.13
N LEU A 201 18.92 -1.54 -3.01
CA LEU A 201 19.57 -1.15 -1.78
C LEU A 201 19.25 -2.18 -0.71
N THR A 202 20.25 -2.57 0.08
CA THR A 202 20.12 -3.59 1.12
C THR A 202 19.77 -2.95 2.46
N LYS A 203 18.91 -3.62 3.24
CA LYS A 203 18.58 -3.17 4.60
C LYS A 203 19.82 -3.18 5.48
N GLN A 204 20.05 -2.11 6.23
CA GLN A 204 21.09 -2.01 7.25
C GLN A 204 20.64 -2.63 8.58
#